data_AF-A0A448WUG7-F1
#
_entry.id   AF-A0A448WUG7-F1
#
_cell.length_a   1.000
_cell.length_b   1.000
_cell.length_c   1.000
_cell.angle_alpha   90.00
_cell.angle_beta   90.00
_cell.angle_gamma   90.00
#
_symmetry.space_group_name_H-M   'P 1'
#
loop_
_entity.id
_entity.type
_entity.pdbx_description
1 polymer ?
#
loop_
_entity_poly.entity_id
_entity_poly.type
_entity_poly.pdbx_seq_one_letter_code
_entity_poly.pdbx_strand_id
1 'polypeptide(L)'
;MTADHIYPPLPPAKPPELAFQDKQLRAVFLRLFTSLFAGYRSCLTITRIHPKPVIHFNKALFLLLRGIWHQNEFFDRLLSSMRFYQFTQERGPPFRVCDIFDEEYDTARSGGPLYSDLTSQFSTVTATVTNGITTQQNQPNQHYQSHLQVSISTAPQQNHSFLPSNQNQLQTHELSNQV
;
A
#
# COMPACT_ATOMS: atom_id res chain seq x y z
N MET A 1 59.72 -26.47 -32.50
CA MET A 1 58.60 -26.76 -33.41
C MET A 1 57.32 -26.43 -32.66
N THR A 2 56.63 -25.34 -32.98
CA THR A 2 55.30 -25.01 -32.46
C THR A 2 54.51 -24.39 -33.60
N ALA A 3 53.71 -25.22 -34.27
CA ALA A 3 52.98 -24.90 -35.49
C ALA A 3 51.57 -24.32 -35.22
N ASP A 4 51.26 -24.01 -33.95
CA ASP A 4 49.90 -23.70 -33.48
C ASP A 4 49.48 -22.23 -33.71
N HIS A 5 50.25 -21.45 -34.47
CA HIS A 5 49.98 -20.02 -34.73
C HIS A 5 49.60 -19.70 -36.18
N ILE A 6 49.29 -20.69 -37.01
CA ILE A 6 49.01 -20.48 -38.45
C ILE A 6 47.56 -20.04 -38.73
N TYR A 7 46.63 -20.20 -37.77
CA TYR A 7 45.22 -19.82 -37.99
C TYR A 7 44.91 -18.43 -37.43
N PRO A 8 44.46 -17.46 -38.23
CA PRO A 8 43.93 -16.21 -37.72
C PRO A 8 42.72 -16.50 -36.81
N PRO A 9 42.57 -15.79 -35.67
CA PRO A 9 41.44 -15.99 -34.78
C PRO A 9 40.14 -15.82 -35.56
N LEU A 10 39.30 -16.86 -35.54
CA LEU A 10 38.02 -16.85 -36.23
C LEU A 10 37.24 -15.60 -35.77
N PRO A 11 36.78 -14.73 -36.69
CA PRO A 11 36.03 -13.56 -36.29
C PRO A 11 34.82 -14.00 -35.46
N PRO A 12 34.49 -13.28 -34.37
CA PRO A 12 33.40 -13.66 -33.49
C PRO A 12 32.14 -13.83 -34.34
N ALA A 13 31.56 -15.03 -34.31
CA ALA A 13 30.38 -15.35 -35.09
C ALA A 13 29.28 -14.33 -34.75
N LYS A 14 28.90 -13.51 -35.73
CA LYS A 14 27.79 -12.57 -35.55
C LYS A 14 26.56 -13.39 -35.18
N PRO A 15 25.84 -13.05 -34.09
CA PRO A 15 24.61 -13.74 -33.75
C PRO A 15 23.69 -13.77 -34.97
N PRO A 16 22.97 -14.87 -35.23
CA PRO A 16 22.00 -14.92 -36.32
C PRO A 16 21.05 -13.71 -36.21
N GLU A 17 20.84 -13.00 -37.31
CA GLU A 17 20.01 -11.79 -37.36
C GLU A 17 18.64 -12.00 -36.71
N LEU A 18 18.05 -13.19 -36.90
CA LEU A 18 16.78 -13.62 -36.29
C LEU A 18 16.83 -13.65 -34.75
N ALA A 19 17.92 -14.13 -34.15
CA ALA A 19 18.06 -14.18 -32.70
C ALA A 19 18.15 -12.77 -32.08
N PHE A 20 18.68 -11.81 -32.85
CA PHE A 20 18.70 -10.40 -32.45
C PHE A 20 17.31 -9.75 -32.58
N GLN A 21 16.56 -10.06 -33.65
CA GLN A 21 15.18 -9.62 -33.83
C GLN A 21 14.24 -10.12 -32.72
N ASP A 22 14.37 -11.39 -32.31
CA ASP A 22 13.58 -11.96 -31.20
C ASP A 22 13.82 -11.22 -29.88
N LYS A 23 15.08 -10.86 -29.58
CA LYS A 23 15.43 -10.09 -28.39
C LYS A 23 14.82 -8.69 -28.43
N GLN A 24 14.86 -8.03 -29.59
CA GLN A 24 14.23 -6.71 -29.76
C GLN A 24 12.72 -6.78 -29.58
N LEU A 25 12.06 -7.76 -30.20
CA LEU A 25 10.62 -7.95 -30.05
C LEU A 25 10.24 -8.18 -28.58
N ARG A 26 10.97 -9.06 -27.88
CA ARG A 26 10.80 -9.29 -26.44
C ARG A 26 10.98 -8.02 -25.63
N ALA A 27 11.98 -7.19 -25.95
CA ALA A 27 12.22 -5.93 -25.27
C ALA A 27 11.06 -4.93 -25.47
N VAL A 28 10.47 -4.87 -26.67
CA VAL A 28 9.29 -4.03 -26.95
C VAL A 28 8.10 -4.45 -26.09
N PHE A 29 7.80 -5.75 -26.03
CA PHE A 29 6.73 -6.26 -25.16
C PHE A 29 7.04 -5.99 -23.68
N LEU A 30 8.29 -6.16 -23.26
CA LEU A 30 8.68 -5.89 -21.88
C LEU A 30 8.40 -4.43 -21.50
N ARG A 31 8.82 -3.49 -22.35
CA ARG A 31 8.57 -2.05 -22.16
C ARG A 31 7.08 -1.70 -22.17
N LEU A 32 6.30 -2.36 -23.03
CA LEU A 32 4.85 -2.21 -23.03
C LEU A 32 4.28 -2.64 -21.68
N PHE A 33 4.68 -3.80 -21.15
CA PHE A 33 4.17 -4.31 -19.88
C PHE A 33 4.65 -3.50 -18.67
N THR A 34 5.89 -3.00 -18.67
CA THR A 34 6.39 -2.17 -17.58
C THR A 34 5.61 -0.86 -17.49
N SER A 35 5.30 -0.26 -18.65
CA SER A 35 4.42 0.90 -18.75
C SER A 35 2.98 0.54 -18.36
N LEU A 36 2.47 -0.59 -18.87
CA LEU A 36 1.12 -1.06 -18.59
C LEU A 36 0.90 -1.38 -17.11
N PHE A 37 1.91 -1.79 -16.37
CA PHE A 37 1.82 -2.04 -14.92
C PHE A 37 2.47 -0.96 -14.06
N ALA A 38 2.85 0.19 -14.64
CA ALA A 38 3.33 1.35 -13.90
C ALA A 38 2.48 1.65 -12.65
N GLY A 39 3.13 1.73 -11.49
CA GLY A 39 2.48 2.00 -10.20
C GLY A 39 1.83 0.79 -9.51
N TYR A 40 1.91 -0.43 -10.05
CA TYR A 40 1.24 -1.60 -9.46
C TYR A 40 1.69 -1.89 -8.02
N ARG A 41 2.99 -1.70 -7.71
CA ARG A 41 3.55 -1.98 -6.37
C ARG A 41 2.90 -1.13 -5.28
N SER A 42 2.56 0.14 -5.57
CA SER A 42 1.87 1.04 -4.65
C SER A 42 0.43 0.61 -4.34
N CYS A 43 -0.12 -0.29 -5.16
CA CYS A 43 -1.47 -0.83 -5.01
C CYS A 43 -1.47 -2.21 -4.34
N LEU A 44 -0.33 -2.68 -3.83
CA LEU A 44 -0.21 -3.95 -3.12
C LEU A 44 -0.26 -3.74 -1.61
N THR A 45 -1.12 -4.51 -0.95
CA THR A 45 -1.13 -4.68 0.50
C THR A 45 -0.57 -6.05 0.84
N ILE A 46 0.38 -6.11 1.78
CA ILE A 46 1.03 -7.36 2.21
C ILE A 46 0.73 -7.59 3.70
N THR A 47 0.00 -8.66 3.99
CA THR A 47 -0.33 -9.06 5.37
C THR A 47 0.58 -10.22 5.81
N ARG A 48 1.25 -10.07 6.96
CA ARG A 48 2.29 -11.00 7.44
C ARG A 48 1.95 -11.73 8.75
N ILE A 49 0.68 -11.91 9.05
CA ILE A 49 0.23 -12.62 10.26
C ILE A 49 0.18 -14.15 10.09
N HIS A 50 0.42 -14.66 8.87
CA HIS A 50 0.42 -16.07 8.53
C HIS A 50 1.83 -16.53 8.11
N PRO A 51 2.13 -17.85 8.20
CA PRO A 51 3.42 -18.40 7.74
C PRO A 51 3.74 -18.06 6.29
N LYS A 52 2.70 -17.94 5.43
CA LYS A 52 2.81 -17.43 4.07
C LYS A 52 2.24 -16.02 4.01
N PRO A 53 2.99 -15.01 3.52
CA PRO A 53 2.47 -13.66 3.38
C PRO A 53 1.31 -13.63 2.38
N VAL A 54 0.27 -12.88 2.73
CA VAL A 54 -0.91 -12.70 1.89
C VAL A 54 -0.79 -11.38 1.15
N ILE A 55 -0.82 -11.43 -0.18
CA ILE A 55 -0.69 -10.24 -1.04
C ILE A 55 -2.05 -9.93 -1.66
N HIS A 56 -2.51 -8.69 -1.51
CA HIS A 56 -3.76 -8.18 -2.06
C HIS A 56 -3.48 -7.00 -2.99
N PHE A 57 -4.11 -7.02 -4.17
CA PHE A 57 -4.01 -5.93 -5.13
C PHE A 57 -5.29 -5.08 -5.10
N ASN A 58 -5.13 -3.79 -4.83
CA ASN A 58 -6.24 -2.83 -4.84
C ASN A 58 -6.47 -2.32 -6.27
N LYS A 59 -7.35 -3.02 -6.99
CA LYS A 59 -7.75 -2.66 -8.37
C LYS A 59 -8.33 -1.25 -8.46
N ALA A 60 -9.16 -0.85 -7.50
CA ALA A 60 -9.80 0.47 -7.52
C ALA A 60 -8.75 1.59 -7.41
N LEU A 61 -7.81 1.45 -6.48
CA LEU A 61 -6.70 2.39 -6.33
C LEU A 61 -5.86 2.47 -7.61
N PHE A 62 -5.52 1.32 -8.22
CA PHE A 62 -4.74 1.28 -9.44
C PHE A 62 -5.41 2.01 -10.63
N LEU A 63 -6.72 1.85 -10.80
CA LEU A 63 -7.48 2.54 -11.85
C LEU A 63 -7.64 4.04 -11.56
N LEU A 64 -7.90 4.39 -10.29
CA LEU A 64 -8.02 5.77 -9.83
C LEU A 64 -6.76 6.58 -10.16
N LEU A 65 -5.59 6.04 -9.85
CA LEU A 65 -4.31 6.70 -10.06
C LEU A 65 -3.99 6.92 -11.54
N ARG A 66 -4.63 6.18 -12.44
CA ARG A 66 -4.49 6.33 -13.90
C ARG A 66 -5.55 7.25 -14.52
N GLY A 67 -6.45 7.81 -13.72
CA GLY A 67 -7.57 8.59 -14.23
C GLY A 67 -8.55 7.74 -15.05
N ILE A 68 -8.66 6.45 -14.75
CA ILE A 68 -9.62 5.56 -15.40
C ILE A 68 -10.86 5.49 -14.51
N TRP A 69 -11.82 6.37 -14.79
CA TRP A 69 -13.04 6.55 -13.99
C TRP A 69 -14.21 5.69 -14.47
N HIS A 70 -14.22 5.37 -15.76
CA HIS A 70 -15.26 4.56 -16.39
C HIS A 70 -14.84 3.09 -16.45
N GLN A 71 -15.83 2.20 -16.49
CA GLN A 71 -15.56 0.77 -16.70
C GLN A 71 -14.80 0.57 -18.01
N ASN A 72 -13.75 -0.24 -17.93
CA ASN A 72 -12.87 -0.50 -19.06
C ASN A 72 -12.67 -2.02 -19.15
N GLU A 73 -13.36 -2.63 -20.10
CA GLU A 73 -13.35 -4.08 -20.34
C GLU A 73 -11.94 -4.66 -20.40
N PHE A 74 -10.99 -3.92 -20.98
CA PHE A 74 -9.60 -4.37 -21.07
C PHE A 74 -8.96 -4.48 -19.69
N PHE A 75 -9.03 -3.44 -18.85
CA PHE A 75 -8.49 -3.51 -17.49
C PHE A 75 -9.28 -4.46 -16.59
N ASP A 76 -10.58 -4.58 -16.81
CA ASP A 76 -11.41 -5.52 -16.06
C ASP A 76 -10.97 -6.97 -16.29
N ARG A 77 -10.73 -7.34 -17.55
CA ARG A 77 -10.21 -8.67 -17.92
C ARG A 77 -8.74 -8.84 -17.55
N LEU A 78 -7.90 -7.84 -17.79
CA LEU A 78 -6.47 -7.92 -17.51
C LEU A 78 -6.20 -8.10 -16.01
N LEU A 79 -6.82 -7.26 -15.16
CA LEU A 79 -6.58 -7.25 -13.72
C LEU A 79 -7.29 -8.39 -12.99
N SER A 80 -8.32 -8.99 -13.60
CA SER A 80 -8.94 -10.23 -13.09
C SER A 80 -8.25 -11.51 -13.60
N SER A 81 -7.31 -11.41 -14.55
CA SER A 81 -6.66 -12.57 -15.13
C SER A 81 -5.79 -13.32 -14.11
N MET A 82 -5.74 -14.64 -14.24
CA MET A 82 -4.87 -15.49 -13.42
C MET A 82 -3.39 -15.11 -13.57
N ARG A 83 -2.98 -14.69 -14.77
CA ARG A 83 -1.60 -14.27 -15.03
C ARG A 83 -1.22 -13.00 -14.29
N PHE A 84 -2.12 -12.02 -14.23
CA PHE A 84 -1.88 -10.83 -13.43
C PHE A 84 -1.86 -11.15 -11.93
N TYR A 85 -2.75 -12.03 -11.47
CA TYR A 85 -2.71 -12.52 -10.09
C TYR A 85 -1.35 -13.14 -9.76
N GLN A 86 -0.88 -14.12 -10.53
CA GLN A 86 0.43 -14.75 -10.33
C GLN A 86 1.58 -13.73 -10.40
N PHE A 87 1.53 -12.79 -11.35
CA PHE A 87 2.51 -11.71 -11.46
C PHE A 87 2.65 -10.92 -10.15
N THR A 88 1.53 -10.53 -9.53
CA THR A 88 1.56 -9.80 -8.25
C THR A 88 2.01 -10.66 -7.07
N GLN A 89 1.70 -11.96 -7.06
CA GLN A 89 2.13 -12.87 -5.98
C GLN A 89 3.64 -13.15 -6.03
N GLU A 90 4.20 -13.28 -7.24
CA GLU A 90 5.64 -13.52 -7.43
C GLU A 90 6.47 -12.27 -7.13
N ARG A 91 5.97 -11.08 -7.48
CA ARG A 91 6.72 -9.81 -7.38
C ARG A 91 6.39 -8.97 -6.16
N GLY A 92 5.28 -9.27 -5.49
CA GLY A 92 4.85 -8.56 -4.28
C GLY A 92 5.79 -8.66 -3.09
N PRO A 93 6.47 -9.80 -2.80
CA PRO A 93 7.41 -9.89 -1.70
C PRO A 93 8.56 -8.87 -1.83
N PRO A 94 8.91 -8.10 -0.77
CA PRO A 94 9.95 -7.07 -0.85
C PRO A 94 11.37 -7.60 -1.09
N PHE A 95 11.71 -8.78 -0.56
CA PHE A 95 13.05 -9.36 -0.63
C PHE A 95 13.07 -10.53 -1.63
N ARG A 96 12.95 -10.20 -2.91
CA ARG A 96 12.97 -11.15 -4.02
C ARG A 96 14.17 -10.83 -4.92
N VAL A 97 14.66 -11.82 -5.67
CA VAL A 97 15.60 -11.60 -6.78
C VAL A 97 14.91 -10.79 -7.88
N CYS A 98 15.44 -9.60 -8.19
CA CYS A 98 14.95 -8.78 -9.30
C CYS A 98 15.26 -9.46 -10.63
N ASP A 99 14.32 -9.37 -11.58
CA ASP A 99 14.52 -9.86 -12.95
C ASP A 99 14.52 -8.70 -13.95
N ILE A 100 14.66 -9.03 -15.23
CA ILE A 100 14.72 -8.08 -16.34
C ILE A 100 13.49 -7.15 -16.37
N PHE A 101 12.32 -7.61 -15.90
CA PHE A 101 11.15 -6.75 -15.79
C PHE A 101 11.34 -5.66 -14.75
N ASP A 102 11.91 -5.97 -13.58
CA ASP A 102 12.18 -4.97 -12.54
C ASP A 102 13.19 -3.92 -13.04
N GLU A 103 14.24 -4.35 -13.75
CA GLU A 103 15.23 -3.46 -14.37
C GLU A 103 14.61 -2.50 -15.40
N GLU A 104 13.79 -3.02 -16.33
CA GLU A 104 13.12 -2.17 -17.33
C GLU A 104 12.03 -1.30 -16.69
N TYR A 105 11.39 -1.78 -15.62
CA TYR A 105 10.40 -1.01 -14.85
C TYR A 105 11.05 0.18 -14.13
N ASP A 106 12.20 -0.01 -13.49
CA ASP A 106 12.95 1.07 -12.85
C ASP A 106 13.51 2.05 -13.89
N THR A 107 14.00 1.54 -15.02
CA THR A 107 14.45 2.38 -16.14
C THR A 107 13.31 3.25 -16.68
N ALA A 108 12.13 2.66 -16.91
CA ALA A 108 10.95 3.38 -17.38
C ALA A 108 10.46 4.46 -16.40
N ARG A 109 10.63 4.24 -15.08
CA ARG A 109 10.34 5.25 -14.04
C ARG A 109 11.29 6.42 -14.07
N SER A 110 12.57 6.19 -14.39
CA SER A 110 13.61 7.23 -14.38
C SER A 110 13.64 8.08 -15.66
N GLY A 111 13.13 7.56 -16.79
CA GLY A 111 13.27 8.21 -18.10
C GLY A 111 12.00 8.78 -18.74
N GLY A 112 10.83 8.68 -18.10
CA GLY A 112 9.54 9.00 -18.74
C GLY A 112 8.77 10.18 -18.13
N PRO A 113 8.33 11.19 -18.93
CA PRO A 113 7.50 12.31 -18.45
C PRO A 113 6.09 11.88 -17.98
N LEU A 114 5.61 10.67 -18.33
CA LEU A 114 4.31 10.16 -17.88
C LEU A 114 4.32 9.65 -16.43
N TYR A 115 5.49 9.35 -15.84
CA TYR A 115 5.55 8.80 -14.48
C TYR A 115 5.73 9.87 -13.40
N SER A 116 6.37 11.01 -13.72
CA SER A 116 6.53 12.14 -12.80
C SER A 116 5.17 12.67 -12.30
N ASP A 117 4.18 12.73 -13.19
CA ASP A 117 2.83 13.19 -12.87
C ASP A 117 2.08 12.19 -11.97
N LEU A 118 2.23 10.89 -12.25
CA LEU A 118 1.66 9.84 -11.40
C LEU A 118 2.28 9.87 -9.99
N THR A 119 3.59 10.06 -9.82
CA THR A 119 4.21 10.20 -8.49
C THR A 119 3.71 11.41 -7.70
N SER A 120 3.40 12.52 -8.38
CA SER A 120 2.74 13.68 -7.76
C SER A 120 1.34 13.32 -7.25
N GLN A 121 0.56 12.60 -8.06
CA GLN A 121 -0.77 12.11 -7.69
C GLN A 121 -0.70 11.08 -6.54
N PHE A 122 0.25 10.14 -6.56
CA PHE A 122 0.46 9.15 -5.49
C PHE A 122 0.74 9.83 -4.14
N SER A 123 1.60 10.86 -4.13
CA SER A 123 1.96 11.63 -2.92
C SER A 123 0.76 12.40 -2.36
N THR A 124 -0.07 12.96 -3.25
CA THR A 124 -1.29 13.72 -2.89
C THR A 124 -2.38 12.81 -2.32
N VAL A 125 -2.57 11.61 -2.89
CA VAL A 125 -3.55 10.63 -2.43
C VAL A 125 -3.14 10.01 -1.09
N THR A 126 -1.87 9.63 -0.88
CA THR A 126 -1.41 9.12 0.43
C THR A 126 -1.44 10.20 1.52
N ALA A 127 -1.17 11.46 1.20
CA ALA A 127 -1.38 12.56 2.14
C ALA A 127 -2.86 12.71 2.55
N THR A 128 -3.78 12.57 1.60
CA THR A 128 -5.23 12.64 1.87
C THR A 128 -5.72 11.45 2.71
N VAL A 129 -5.20 10.23 2.47
CA VAL A 129 -5.54 9.03 3.25
C VAL A 129 -4.93 9.05 4.65
N THR A 130 -3.72 9.59 4.81
CA THR A 130 -3.06 9.72 6.13
C THR A 130 -3.74 10.80 6.98
N ASN A 131 -4.23 11.87 6.35
CA ASN A 131 -4.99 12.92 7.04
C ASN A 131 -6.43 12.50 7.39
N GLY A 132 -6.95 11.41 6.80
CA GLY A 132 -8.29 10.89 7.06
C GLY A 132 -8.43 10.00 8.30
N ILE A 133 -7.33 9.59 8.95
CA ILE A 133 -7.37 8.75 10.17
C ILE A 133 -7.18 9.59 11.46
N THR A 134 -6.84 10.88 11.35
CA THR A 134 -6.73 11.77 12.53
C THR A 134 -7.78 12.89 12.48
N THR A 135 -9.04 12.51 12.64
CA THR A 135 -10.10 13.43 13.09
C THR A 135 -10.91 12.77 14.20
N GLN A 136 -10.25 12.44 15.31
CA GLN A 136 -10.83 12.75 16.61
C GLN A 136 -10.10 13.95 17.18
N GLN A 137 -10.90 14.95 17.54
CA GLN A 137 -10.55 16.29 17.99
C GLN A 137 -9.51 16.28 19.11
N ASN A 138 -8.43 17.02 18.90
CA ASN A 138 -7.74 17.67 20.01
C ASN A 138 -7.35 19.08 19.55
N GLN A 139 -8.24 20.05 19.81
CA GLN A 139 -7.91 21.46 19.66
C GLN A 139 -7.14 21.95 20.89
N PRO A 140 -6.06 22.74 20.73
CA PRO A 140 -5.44 23.43 21.84
C PRO A 140 -6.28 24.67 22.19
N ASN A 141 -6.94 24.66 23.37
CA ASN A 141 -7.64 25.83 23.90
C ASN A 141 -6.60 26.88 24.35
N GLN A 142 -6.41 27.89 23.52
CA GLN A 142 -5.71 29.14 23.85
C GLN A 142 -6.77 30.23 24.02
N HIS A 143 -7.30 30.44 25.22
CA HIS A 143 -7.87 31.71 25.67
C HIS A 143 -8.40 31.56 27.10
N TYR A 144 -7.60 31.93 28.09
CA TYR A 144 -8.06 32.58 29.32
C TYR A 144 -6.86 33.23 30.00
N GLN A 145 -6.68 34.53 29.75
CA GLN A 145 -5.90 35.36 30.64
C GLN A 145 -6.56 36.74 30.68
N SER A 146 -7.26 37.04 31.78
CA SER A 146 -7.23 38.35 32.43
C SER A 146 -8.11 38.37 33.70
N HIS A 147 -7.50 38.84 34.81
CA HIS A 147 -8.07 39.31 36.09
C HIS A 147 -8.73 38.24 37.00
N LEU A 148 -8.41 38.06 38.29
CA LEU A 148 -7.98 38.99 39.35
C LEU A 148 -7.15 38.25 40.44
N GLN A 149 -6.46 39.04 41.26
CA GLN A 149 -5.38 38.71 42.20
C GLN A 149 -5.82 38.20 43.61
N VAL A 150 -4.88 37.50 44.28
CA VAL A 150 -4.52 37.55 45.74
C VAL A 150 -5.23 36.62 46.74
N SER A 151 -4.43 35.64 47.23
CA SER A 151 -4.12 35.20 48.63
C SER A 151 -5.27 35.09 49.66
N ILE A 152 -5.36 34.12 50.58
CA ILE A 152 -4.44 33.81 51.71
C ILE A 152 -4.77 32.40 52.29
N SER A 153 -3.73 31.76 52.83
CA SER A 153 -3.64 30.57 53.71
C SER A 153 -4.67 30.45 54.87
N THR A 154 -5.14 29.23 55.19
CA THR A 154 -5.06 28.56 56.52
C THR A 154 -5.74 27.17 56.51
N ALA A 155 -5.22 26.27 57.36
CA ALA A 155 -5.49 24.83 57.42
C ALA A 155 -6.62 24.45 58.43
N PRO A 156 -6.72 23.21 58.96
CA PRO A 156 -7.76 22.21 58.64
C PRO A 156 -8.69 21.87 59.84
N GLN A 157 -9.84 21.20 59.62
CA GLN A 157 -10.47 20.36 60.66
C GLN A 157 -11.22 19.14 60.08
N GLN A 158 -10.85 17.98 60.63
CA GLN A 158 -11.57 16.70 60.58
C GLN A 158 -12.86 16.80 61.41
N ASN A 159 -13.94 16.09 61.03
CA ASN A 159 -14.60 15.20 62.00
C ASN A 159 -15.63 14.21 61.42
N HIS A 160 -15.43 12.97 61.86
CA HIS A 160 -16.36 11.88 62.19
C HIS A 160 -17.24 11.19 61.12
N SER A 161 -16.79 9.96 60.85
CA SER A 161 -17.47 8.73 60.44
C SER A 161 -18.74 8.37 61.23
N PHE A 162 -19.74 7.74 60.59
CA PHE A 162 -20.54 6.61 61.11
C PHE A 162 -21.32 5.91 59.94
N LEU A 163 -21.07 4.61 59.75
CA LEU A 163 -21.89 3.59 59.03
C LEU A 163 -23.06 3.12 59.97
N PRO A 164 -24.05 2.24 59.64
CA PRO A 164 -24.09 1.18 58.59
C PRO A 164 -25.47 0.82 57.92
N SER A 165 -25.38 -0.07 56.90
CA SER A 165 -26.19 -1.26 56.54
C SER A 165 -27.75 -1.36 56.49
N ASN A 166 -28.20 -2.02 55.40
CA ASN A 166 -29.08 -3.22 55.29
C ASN A 166 -30.55 -3.15 54.76
N GLN A 167 -30.75 -3.92 53.67
CA GLN A 167 -31.76 -4.99 53.43
C GLN A 167 -33.26 -4.73 53.16
N ASN A 168 -33.66 -5.22 51.96
CA ASN A 168 -34.78 -6.12 51.59
C ASN A 168 -36.27 -5.80 51.86
N GLN A 169 -37.08 -5.97 50.80
CA GLN A 169 -38.40 -6.67 50.69
C GLN A 169 -38.77 -6.74 49.18
N LEU A 170 -38.86 -7.89 48.46
CA LEU A 170 -39.94 -8.91 48.36
C LEU A 170 -41.32 -8.28 48.02
N GLN A 171 -42.15 -8.67 47.02
CA GLN A 171 -42.58 -10.01 46.58
C GLN A 171 -43.42 -10.00 45.25
N THR A 172 -43.16 -10.98 44.36
CA THR A 172 -44.02 -11.97 43.64
C THR A 172 -45.42 -11.73 42.99
N HIS A 173 -45.63 -12.56 41.94
CA HIS A 173 -46.85 -13.12 41.27
C HIS A 173 -47.50 -12.35 40.11
N GLU A 174 -48.07 -12.96 39.06
CA GLU A 174 -47.89 -14.22 38.29
C GLU A 174 -48.90 -14.14 37.10
N LEU A 175 -48.49 -14.66 35.93
CA LEU A 175 -49.26 -15.38 34.88
C LEU A 175 -50.49 -14.82 34.14
N SER A 176 -50.55 -15.27 32.86
CA SER A 176 -51.72 -15.60 32.01
C SER A 176 -52.14 -14.52 31.00
N ASN A 177 -52.36 -14.78 29.70
CA ASN A 177 -52.23 -15.97 28.86
C ASN A 177 -52.25 -15.50 27.40
N GLN A 178 -51.51 -16.20 26.53
CA GLN A 178 -51.65 -16.12 25.07
C GLN A 178 -52.74 -17.10 24.61
N VAL A 179 -53.55 -16.66 23.64
CA VAL A 179 -54.21 -17.50 22.63
C VAL A 179 -53.89 -16.90 21.28
#